data_AF-A0AAD7WH54-F1
#
_entry.id   AF-A0AAD7WH54-F1
#
_cell.length_a   1.000
_cell.length_b   1.000
_cell.length_c   1.000
_cell.angle_alpha   90.00
_cell.angle_beta   90.00
_cell.angle_gamma   90.00
#
_symmetry.space_group_name_H-M   'P 1'
#
loop_
_entity.id
_entity.type
_entity.pdbx_description
1 polymer ?
#
loop_
_entity_poly.entity_id
_entity_poly.type
_entity_poly.pdbx_seq_one_letter_code
_entity_poly.pdbx_strand_id
1 'polypeptide(L)'
;MARCSGRILCICLLPCMMVGHLLIYVMVSICITMSYSPPLLPVRFIAPGTSSNSGQLAAHPLNPFWNLRLQKGALWNRLQHRLDRQHNPILRGNRTWSKQANTEDSQAQEGEPHKSSLACSADQSWAPYLKDFSTLPELMRDFVLSMHCTDYPLLTDQPRVCGSEGQEAEAPMLLLAIKSETGNFENRQ
;
A
#
# COMPACT_ATOMS: atom_id res chain seq x y z
N MET A 1 -49.85 61.07 22.16
CA MET A 1 -49.34 59.98 23.03
C MET A 1 -48.89 58.81 22.16
N ALA A 2 -47.80 58.15 22.58
CA ALA A 2 -47.29 56.84 22.13
C ALA A 2 -46.81 56.69 20.67
N ARG A 3 -45.58 57.15 20.38
CA ARG A 3 -44.82 56.75 19.16
C ARG A 3 -43.34 56.49 19.44
N CYS A 4 -43.02 55.99 20.63
CA CYS A 4 -41.63 55.80 21.11
C CYS A 4 -41.33 54.41 21.71
N SER A 5 -42.17 53.40 21.50
CA SER A 5 -41.94 52.05 22.05
C SER A 5 -41.22 51.10 21.07
N GLY A 6 -41.55 51.14 19.77
CA GLY A 6 -41.02 50.19 18.79
C GLY A 6 -39.54 50.36 18.41
N ARG A 7 -39.00 51.60 18.47
CA ARG A 7 -37.59 51.87 18.14
C ARG A 7 -36.63 51.40 19.23
N ILE A 8 -37.00 51.57 20.50
CA ILE A 8 -36.19 51.11 21.65
C ILE A 8 -36.16 49.58 21.69
N LEU A 9 -37.30 48.94 21.42
CA LEU A 9 -37.38 47.48 21.30
C LEU A 9 -36.44 46.94 20.20
N CYS A 10 -36.37 47.61 19.04
CA CYS A 10 -35.52 47.19 17.94
C CYS A 10 -34.02 47.40 18.22
N ILE A 11 -33.64 48.50 18.89
CA ILE A 11 -32.25 48.80 19.26
C ILE A 11 -31.71 47.83 20.33
N CYS A 12 -32.55 47.33 21.22
CA CYS A 12 -32.13 46.36 22.24
C CYS A 12 -32.17 44.90 21.73
N LEU A 13 -33.14 44.53 20.90
CA LEU A 13 -33.27 43.16 20.43
C LEU A 13 -32.21 42.76 19.40
N LEU A 14 -31.79 43.67 18.51
CA LEU A 14 -30.78 43.37 17.48
C LEU A 14 -29.42 42.94 18.07
N PRO A 15 -28.84 43.67 19.04
CA PRO A 15 -27.62 43.25 19.73
C PRO A 15 -27.79 41.93 20.49
N CYS A 16 -28.94 41.72 21.14
CA CYS A 16 -29.20 40.47 21.86
C CYS A 16 -29.26 39.25 20.94
N MET A 17 -29.88 39.38 19.76
CA MET A 17 -29.93 38.29 18.77
C MET A 17 -28.54 38.00 18.19
N MET A 18 -27.72 39.03 17.95
CA MET A 18 -26.34 38.87 17.48
C MET A 18 -25.44 38.20 18.51
N VAL A 19 -25.53 38.59 19.79
CA VAL A 19 -24.79 37.94 20.87
C VAL A 19 -25.25 36.49 21.03
N GLY A 20 -26.56 36.22 20.93
CA GLY A 20 -27.09 34.86 20.97
C GLY A 20 -26.55 33.98 19.84
N HIS A 21 -26.51 34.48 18.60
CA HIS A 21 -25.92 33.75 17.47
C HIS A 21 -24.41 33.52 17.64
N LEU A 22 -23.67 34.50 18.15
CA LEU A 22 -22.24 34.35 18.42
C LEU A 22 -21.99 33.25 19.46
N LEU A 23 -22.78 33.21 20.54
CA LEU A 23 -22.65 32.17 21.57
C LEU A 23 -22.95 30.78 21.01
N ILE A 24 -24.01 30.64 20.20
CA ILE A 24 -24.35 29.37 19.54
C ILE A 24 -23.19 28.94 18.62
N TYR A 25 -22.65 29.85 17.82
CA TYR A 25 -21.53 29.56 16.92
C TYR A 25 -20.28 29.09 17.69
N VAL A 26 -19.94 29.76 18.78
CA VAL A 26 -18.79 29.39 19.63
C VAL A 26 -19.00 28.02 20.24
N MET A 27 -20.18 27.74 20.80
CA MET A 27 -20.49 26.43 21.39
C MET A 27 -20.43 25.31 20.36
N VAL A 28 -21.02 25.50 19.18
CA VAL A 28 -20.97 24.51 18.09
C VAL A 28 -19.52 24.28 17.62
N SER A 29 -18.72 25.34 17.49
CA SER A 29 -17.31 25.23 17.11
C SER A 29 -16.49 24.45 18.14
N ILE A 30 -16.72 24.68 19.43
CA ILE A 30 -16.09 23.91 20.52
C ILE A 30 -16.53 22.45 20.47
N CYS A 31 -17.83 22.17 20.28
CA CYS A 31 -18.31 20.79 20.17
C CYS A 31 -17.72 20.07 18.96
N ILE A 32 -17.63 20.72 17.79
CA ILE A 32 -17.02 20.16 16.58
C ILE A 32 -15.53 19.87 16.82
N THR A 33 -14.80 20.81 17.42
CA THR A 33 -13.35 20.63 17.68
C THR A 33 -13.07 19.56 18.73
N MET A 34 -13.88 19.45 19.78
CA MET A 34 -13.76 18.39 20.79
C MET A 34 -14.21 17.01 20.27
N SER A 35 -15.18 16.98 19.36
CA SER A 35 -15.63 15.73 18.72
C SER A 35 -14.69 15.28 17.60
N TYR A 36 -13.83 16.17 17.10
CA TYR A 36 -12.82 15.84 16.11
C TYR A 36 -11.66 15.11 16.79
N SER A 37 -11.77 13.79 16.85
CA SER A 37 -10.62 12.92 17.08
C SER A 37 -9.94 12.71 15.72
N PRO A 38 -8.79 13.36 15.43
CA PRO A 38 -8.06 13.05 14.20
C PRO A 38 -7.76 11.54 14.21
N PRO A 39 -7.92 10.84 13.07
CA PRO A 39 -7.56 9.44 13.00
C PRO A 39 -6.10 9.31 13.43
N LEU A 40 -5.85 8.43 14.39
CA LEU A 40 -4.51 8.10 14.85
C LEU A 40 -3.82 7.38 13.69
N LEU A 41 -3.22 8.16 12.79
CA LEU A 41 -2.47 7.61 11.68
C LEU A 41 -1.29 6.85 12.29
N PRO A 42 -1.13 5.54 12.01
CA PRO A 42 0.03 4.81 12.47
C PRO A 42 1.26 5.54 11.95
N VAL A 43 2.19 5.87 12.85
CA VAL A 43 3.46 6.52 12.52
C VAL A 43 4.14 5.67 11.47
N ARG A 44 4.01 6.06 10.21
CA ARG A 44 4.70 5.38 9.11
C ARG A 44 6.16 5.74 9.18
N PHE A 45 6.97 4.77 8.80
CA PHE A 45 8.42 4.88 8.67
C PHE A 45 8.79 6.16 7.88
N ILE A 46 9.44 7.11 8.55
CA ILE A 46 10.13 8.24 7.91
C ILE A 46 11.59 7.82 7.76
N ALA A 47 12.04 7.60 6.53
CA ALA A 47 13.45 7.33 6.28
C ALA A 47 14.25 8.63 6.53
N PRO A 48 15.27 8.64 7.40
CA PRO A 48 16.17 9.78 7.50
C PRO A 48 17.07 9.83 6.26
N GLY A 49 17.19 11.03 5.69
CA GLY A 49 18.09 11.31 4.58
C GLY A 49 19.57 11.17 4.93
N THR A 50 20.42 11.37 3.92
CA THR A 50 21.84 11.03 3.78
C THR A 50 22.83 11.77 4.71
N SER A 51 22.45 12.13 5.94
CA SER A 51 23.38 12.69 6.92
C SER A 51 24.42 11.64 7.34
N SER A 52 25.67 11.88 6.96
CA SER A 52 26.82 10.99 7.16
C SER A 52 27.23 10.80 8.62
N ASN A 53 26.63 11.49 9.58
CA ASN A 53 27.10 11.55 10.97
C ASN A 53 26.07 11.19 12.04
N SER A 54 24.98 10.47 11.70
CA SER A 54 24.02 10.12 12.74
C SER A 54 23.29 8.81 12.54
N GLY A 55 24.01 7.70 12.66
CA GLY A 55 23.39 6.41 12.99
C GLY A 55 22.62 6.43 14.32
N GLN A 56 22.85 7.45 15.17
CA GLN A 56 22.19 7.69 16.44
C GLN A 56 20.86 8.45 16.31
N LEU A 57 20.67 9.25 15.25
CA LEU A 57 19.41 9.90 14.90
C LEU A 57 18.65 9.17 13.77
N ALA A 58 19.21 8.07 13.25
CA ALA A 58 18.50 7.23 12.32
C ALA A 58 17.29 6.61 13.04
N ALA A 59 16.10 6.79 12.48
CA ALA A 59 14.90 6.14 12.96
C ALA A 59 15.08 4.61 12.83
N HIS A 60 15.49 3.97 13.92
CA HIS A 60 15.50 2.52 14.00
C HIS A 60 14.07 2.04 14.23
N PRO A 61 13.57 1.07 13.44
CA PRO A 61 12.23 0.58 13.66
C PRO A 61 12.16 -0.04 15.05
N LEU A 62 11.20 0.42 15.88
CA LEU A 62 11.01 -0.05 17.25
C LEU A 62 10.71 -1.56 17.33
N ASN A 63 10.23 -2.12 16.22
CA ASN A 63 9.97 -3.54 16.04
C ASN A 63 10.71 -4.05 14.80
N PRO A 64 11.08 -5.34 14.75
CA PRO A 64 11.60 -5.93 13.53
C PRO A 64 10.64 -5.69 12.37
N PHE A 65 11.16 -5.19 11.24
CA PHE A 65 10.36 -5.03 10.03
C PHE A 65 9.76 -6.37 9.58
N TRP A 66 10.55 -7.44 9.69
CA TRP A 66 10.13 -8.79 9.34
C TRP A 66 9.48 -9.51 10.53
N ASN A 67 8.23 -9.94 10.36
CA ASN A 67 7.62 -10.85 11.31
C ASN A 67 8.16 -12.27 11.09
N LEU A 68 8.86 -12.80 12.07
CA LEU A 68 9.42 -14.16 11.99
C LEU A 68 8.33 -15.24 11.99
N ARG A 69 7.13 -14.94 12.50
CA ARG A 69 6.00 -15.86 12.57
C ARG A 69 5.05 -15.63 11.40
N LEU A 70 4.46 -16.72 10.91
CA LEU A 70 3.42 -16.65 9.89
C LEU A 70 2.13 -16.07 10.47
N GLN A 71 1.71 -14.91 9.97
CA GLN A 71 0.35 -14.39 10.19
C GLN A 71 -0.60 -14.95 9.12
N LYS A 72 -1.45 -15.90 9.51
CA LYS A 72 -2.33 -16.65 8.58
C LYS A 72 -3.58 -15.89 8.09
N GLY A 73 -3.81 -14.67 8.58
CA GLY A 73 -5.05 -13.91 8.33
C GLY A 73 -5.29 -13.52 6.87
N ALA A 74 -4.27 -12.96 6.21
CA ALA A 74 -4.36 -12.59 4.79
C ALA A 74 -3.57 -13.56 3.91
N LEU A 75 -4.05 -13.81 2.68
CA LEU A 75 -3.34 -14.63 1.69
C LEU A 75 -1.95 -14.07 1.38
N TRP A 76 -1.84 -12.76 1.17
CA TRP A 76 -0.58 -12.06 0.91
C TRP A 76 0.48 -12.30 1.97
N ASN A 77 0.10 -12.34 3.24
CA ASN A 77 1.03 -12.62 4.33
C ASN A 77 1.65 -14.02 4.18
N ARG A 78 0.87 -15.00 3.69
CA ARG A 78 1.36 -16.37 3.45
C ARG A 78 2.30 -16.44 2.25
N LEU A 79 1.94 -15.77 1.16
CA LEU A 79 2.77 -15.65 -0.04
C LEU A 79 4.11 -15.00 0.28
N GLN A 80 4.06 -13.81 0.89
CA GLN A 80 5.24 -13.04 1.29
C GLN A 80 6.11 -13.83 2.26
N HIS A 81 5.52 -14.46 3.28
CA HIS A 81 6.29 -15.25 4.25
C HIS A 81 7.05 -16.41 3.60
N ARG A 82 6.46 -17.09 2.60
CA ARG A 82 7.16 -18.13 1.84
C ARG A 82 8.33 -17.55 1.05
N LEU A 83 8.08 -16.49 0.28
CA LEU A 83 9.10 -15.86 -0.55
C LEU A 83 10.26 -15.29 0.28
N ASP A 84 9.96 -14.68 1.42
CA ASP A 84 10.95 -14.14 2.36
C ASP A 84 11.88 -15.24 2.87
N ARG A 85 11.36 -16.41 3.26
CA ARG A 85 12.20 -17.51 3.78
C ARG A 85 13.08 -18.15 2.70
N GLN A 86 12.65 -18.09 1.44
CA GLN A 86 13.40 -18.65 0.32
C GLN A 86 14.48 -17.68 -0.18
N HIS A 87 14.15 -16.39 -0.29
CA HIS A 87 14.95 -15.43 -1.05
C HIS A 87 15.59 -14.32 -0.19
N ASN A 88 15.15 -14.08 1.05
CA ASN A 88 15.73 -13.03 1.89
C ASN A 88 16.95 -13.57 2.67
N PRO A 89 18.17 -13.07 2.41
CA PRO A 89 19.39 -13.56 3.08
C PRO A 89 19.38 -13.39 4.61
N ILE A 90 18.63 -12.42 5.14
CA ILE A 90 18.50 -12.17 6.59
C ILE A 90 17.66 -13.26 7.25
N LEU A 91 16.63 -13.75 6.55
CA LEU A 91 15.63 -14.68 7.07
C LEU A 91 15.90 -16.14 6.67
N ARG A 92 16.73 -16.34 5.64
CA ARG A 92 17.29 -17.62 5.21
C ARG A 92 18.36 -18.04 6.22
N GLY A 93 17.90 -18.45 7.41
CA GLY A 93 18.79 -18.88 8.49
C GLY A 93 19.87 -19.82 7.97
N ASN A 94 21.11 -19.63 8.44
CA ASN A 94 22.23 -20.44 8.00
C ASN A 94 21.86 -21.93 8.17
N ARG A 95 21.76 -22.67 7.06
CA ARG A 95 21.34 -24.09 7.02
C ARG A 95 22.26 -25.03 7.81
N THR A 96 23.29 -24.49 8.47
CA THR A 96 24.24 -25.22 9.31
C THR A 96 23.63 -25.80 10.59
N TRP A 97 22.45 -25.35 11.06
CA TRP A 97 21.83 -25.90 12.29
C TRP A 97 20.86 -27.07 12.08
N SER A 98 20.51 -27.45 10.84
CA SER A 98 19.47 -28.47 10.58
C SER A 98 19.99 -29.89 10.36
N LYS A 99 21.32 -30.13 10.38
CA LYS A 99 21.86 -31.50 10.28
C LYS A 99 21.65 -32.36 11.53
N GLN A 100 21.07 -31.81 12.61
CA GLN A 100 20.81 -32.54 13.86
C GLN A 100 19.31 -32.74 14.16
N ALA A 101 18.46 -32.63 13.13
CA ALA A 101 17.07 -33.05 13.20
C ALA A 101 16.74 -33.93 11.99
N ASN A 102 17.47 -35.04 11.83
CA ASN A 102 16.94 -36.16 11.08
C ASN A 102 16.01 -36.92 12.02
N THR A 103 14.72 -36.98 11.71
CA THR A 103 14.00 -38.22 11.37
C THR A 103 12.55 -37.85 11.09
N GLU A 104 12.09 -38.22 9.89
CA GLU A 104 10.68 -38.26 9.45
C GLU A 104 9.99 -36.91 9.19
N ASP A 105 10.13 -36.39 7.96
CA ASP A 105 9.03 -36.30 6.97
C ASP A 105 9.55 -35.55 5.73
N SER A 106 10.33 -36.26 4.90
CA SER A 106 10.85 -35.72 3.63
C SER A 106 9.87 -36.00 2.50
N GLN A 107 8.77 -35.25 2.46
CA GLN A 107 7.96 -35.13 1.25
C GLN A 107 7.45 -33.70 1.06
N ALA A 108 8.35 -32.72 1.15
CA ALA A 108 8.14 -31.41 0.54
C ALA A 108 8.90 -31.39 -0.78
N GLN A 109 8.18 -31.68 -1.87
CA GLN A 109 8.65 -31.56 -3.24
C GLN A 109 9.42 -30.25 -3.41
N GLU A 110 10.68 -30.37 -3.82
CA GLU A 110 11.43 -29.32 -4.46
C GLU A 110 10.68 -28.93 -5.73
N GLY A 111 9.91 -27.84 -5.66
CA GLY A 111 9.39 -27.16 -6.82
C GLY A 111 10.54 -26.44 -7.53
N GLU A 112 11.22 -27.17 -8.41
CA GLU A 112 12.01 -26.64 -9.52
C GLU A 112 11.35 -25.39 -10.13
N PRO A 113 12.07 -24.25 -10.30
CA PRO A 113 11.55 -23.10 -11.03
C PRO A 113 11.78 -23.30 -12.54
N HIS A 114 11.37 -24.44 -13.11
CA HIS A 114 11.51 -24.70 -14.56
C HIS A 114 10.38 -25.59 -15.09
N LYS A 115 9.21 -24.97 -15.21
CA LYS A 115 8.34 -25.12 -16.38
C LYS A 115 7.44 -23.90 -16.37
N SER A 116 7.86 -22.84 -17.07
CA SER A 116 6.92 -21.87 -17.60
C SER A 116 5.90 -22.68 -18.40
N SER A 117 4.75 -22.90 -17.79
CA SER A 117 3.63 -23.48 -18.50
C SER A 117 3.36 -22.55 -19.66
N LEU A 118 3.59 -23.02 -20.88
CA LEU A 118 3.16 -22.36 -22.12
C LEU A 118 1.65 -22.03 -22.09
N ALA A 119 0.88 -22.58 -21.14
CA ALA A 119 -0.49 -22.23 -20.88
C ALA A 119 -0.64 -21.51 -19.53
N CYS A 120 -0.95 -20.22 -19.59
CA CYS A 120 -1.51 -19.49 -18.46
C CYS A 120 -2.97 -19.93 -18.27
N SER A 121 -3.23 -20.75 -17.27
CA SER A 121 -4.55 -21.29 -16.94
C SER A 121 -4.91 -20.98 -15.49
N ALA A 122 -6.17 -20.74 -15.19
CA ALA A 122 -6.62 -20.46 -13.82
C ALA A 122 -6.11 -21.50 -12.81
N ASP A 123 -5.40 -21.04 -11.78
CA ASP A 123 -4.85 -21.87 -10.71
C ASP A 123 -5.67 -21.72 -9.42
N GLN A 124 -6.34 -22.81 -9.02
CA GLN A 124 -7.17 -22.86 -7.81
C GLN A 124 -6.34 -23.13 -6.53
N SER A 125 -5.03 -23.36 -6.62
CA SER A 125 -4.18 -23.79 -5.48
C SER A 125 -4.27 -22.85 -4.27
N TRP A 126 -4.50 -21.56 -4.51
CA TRP A 126 -4.54 -20.54 -3.46
C TRP A 126 -5.93 -20.23 -2.91
N ALA A 127 -6.98 -20.60 -3.64
CA ALA A 127 -8.36 -20.29 -3.26
C ALA A 127 -8.79 -20.88 -1.90
N PRO A 128 -8.43 -22.13 -1.51
CA PRO A 128 -8.78 -22.68 -0.20
C PRO A 128 -8.21 -21.90 0.99
N TYR A 129 -7.17 -21.09 0.77
CA TYR A 129 -6.55 -20.27 1.82
C TYR A 129 -7.26 -18.93 2.03
N LEU A 130 -8.22 -18.58 1.17
CA LEU A 130 -9.12 -17.45 1.33
C LEU A 130 -10.47 -17.96 1.85
N LYS A 131 -10.91 -17.41 2.98
CA LYS A 131 -12.22 -17.72 3.52
C LYS A 131 -13.30 -17.19 2.56
N ASP A 132 -14.32 -18.00 2.30
CA ASP A 132 -15.48 -17.63 1.50
C ASP A 132 -15.11 -17.10 0.10
N PHE A 133 -14.11 -17.71 -0.56
CA PHE A 133 -13.54 -17.26 -1.84
C PHE A 133 -14.59 -16.93 -2.92
N SER A 134 -15.68 -17.71 -3.01
CA SER A 134 -16.78 -17.49 -3.96
C SER A 134 -17.54 -16.18 -3.75
N THR A 135 -17.48 -15.61 -2.54
CA THR A 135 -18.15 -14.34 -2.18
C THR A 135 -17.29 -13.12 -2.44
N LEU A 136 -16.00 -13.30 -2.72
CA LEU A 136 -15.07 -12.20 -3.00
C LEU A 136 -15.45 -11.48 -4.30
N PRO A 137 -15.11 -10.19 -4.45
CA PRO A 137 -15.26 -9.47 -5.72
C PRO A 137 -14.55 -10.19 -6.86
N GLU A 138 -15.11 -10.10 -8.07
CA GLU A 138 -14.59 -10.77 -9.27
C GLU A 138 -13.10 -10.48 -9.51
N LEU A 139 -12.72 -9.20 -9.51
CA LEU A 139 -11.33 -8.77 -9.64
C LEU A 139 -10.38 -9.47 -8.66
N MET A 140 -10.83 -9.73 -7.43
CA MET A 140 -10.01 -10.38 -6.41
C MET A 140 -9.91 -11.88 -6.65
N ARG A 141 -10.98 -12.52 -7.14
CA ARG A 141 -10.95 -13.93 -7.53
C ARG A 141 -10.02 -14.11 -8.73
N ASP A 142 -10.19 -13.29 -9.77
CA ASP A 142 -9.38 -13.35 -10.98
C ASP A 142 -7.91 -13.16 -10.65
N PHE A 143 -7.58 -12.15 -9.82
CA PHE A 143 -6.22 -11.95 -9.35
C PHE A 143 -5.62 -13.22 -8.72
N VAL A 144 -6.35 -13.88 -7.80
CA VAL A 144 -5.84 -15.08 -7.11
C VAL A 144 -5.64 -16.24 -8.08
N LEU A 145 -6.54 -16.40 -9.06
CA LEU A 145 -6.47 -17.46 -10.05
C LEU A 145 -5.36 -17.23 -11.08
N SER A 146 -5.00 -15.97 -11.35
CA SER A 146 -4.04 -15.59 -12.41
C SER A 146 -2.71 -15.06 -11.89
N MET A 147 -2.49 -14.89 -10.58
CA MET A 147 -1.27 -14.25 -10.05
C MET A 147 0.04 -15.01 -10.35
N HIS A 148 -0.04 -16.29 -10.72
CA HIS A 148 1.13 -17.05 -11.19
C HIS A 148 1.54 -16.69 -12.63
N CYS A 149 0.67 -16.01 -13.37
CA CYS A 149 0.92 -15.52 -14.73
C CYS A 149 1.54 -14.13 -14.70
N THR A 150 2.86 -14.07 -14.85
CA THR A 150 3.63 -12.81 -14.89
C THR A 150 4.23 -12.51 -16.26
N ASP A 151 4.31 -13.53 -17.13
CA ASP A 151 4.99 -13.45 -18.41
C ASP A 151 3.99 -13.09 -19.52
N TYR A 152 3.77 -11.80 -19.72
CA TYR A 152 2.91 -11.27 -20.77
C TYR A 152 3.73 -10.88 -22.01
N PRO A 153 3.25 -11.17 -23.24
CA PRO A 153 3.98 -10.81 -24.46
C PRO A 153 4.02 -9.30 -24.67
N LEU A 154 5.17 -8.79 -25.08
CA LEU A 154 5.31 -7.40 -25.51
C LEU A 154 4.71 -7.24 -26.91
N LEU A 155 3.54 -6.61 -27.00
CA LEU A 155 2.82 -6.43 -28.27
C LEU A 155 3.35 -5.26 -29.11
N THR A 156 3.93 -4.25 -28.47
CA THR A 156 4.49 -3.06 -29.13
C THR A 156 5.77 -2.68 -28.42
N ASP A 157 6.88 -2.75 -29.16
CA ASP A 157 8.20 -2.44 -28.65
C ASP A 157 8.75 -1.15 -29.28
N GLN A 158 9.61 -0.45 -28.54
CA GLN A 158 10.35 0.72 -29.01
C GLN A 158 11.84 0.54 -28.68
N PRO A 159 12.56 -0.31 -29.43
CA PRO A 159 13.91 -0.75 -29.08
C PRO A 159 14.96 0.37 -29.09
N ARG A 160 14.64 1.55 -29.64
CA ARG A 160 15.55 2.70 -29.77
C ARG A 160 15.43 3.74 -28.66
N VAL A 161 14.57 3.53 -27.65
CA VAL A 161 14.32 4.52 -26.59
C VAL A 161 15.58 4.82 -25.75
N CYS A 162 16.44 3.82 -25.53
CA CYS A 162 17.62 3.95 -24.67
C CYS A 162 18.96 3.95 -25.44
N GLY A 163 18.94 3.99 -26.78
CA GLY A 163 20.14 4.02 -27.63
C GLY A 163 19.89 3.49 -29.05
N SER A 164 20.74 3.87 -30.01
CA SER A 164 20.71 3.30 -31.38
C SER A 164 21.52 2.02 -31.46
N GLU A 165 21.04 1.04 -32.26
CA GLU A 165 21.88 -0.08 -32.64
C GLU A 165 23.07 0.40 -33.48
N GLY A 166 24.28 0.16 -32.98
CA GLY A 166 25.54 0.52 -33.64
C GLY A 166 26.13 1.83 -33.11
N GLN A 167 27.25 1.68 -32.39
CA GLN A 167 28.13 2.71 -31.82
C GLN A 167 27.57 3.48 -30.63
N GLU A 168 28.18 3.21 -29.47
CA GLU A 168 28.23 3.97 -28.21
C GLU A 168 27.17 5.08 -28.03
N ALA A 169 25.89 4.69 -28.13
CA ALA A 169 24.81 5.59 -27.78
C ALA A 169 24.86 5.79 -26.26
N GLU A 170 25.13 7.01 -25.83
CA GLU A 170 25.17 7.38 -24.41
C GLU A 170 23.81 7.08 -23.77
N ALA A 171 23.82 6.32 -22.68
CA ALA A 171 22.59 5.96 -21.97
C ALA A 171 21.87 7.23 -21.49
N PRO A 172 20.53 7.30 -21.57
CA PRO A 172 19.81 8.48 -21.15
C PRO A 172 20.04 8.75 -19.65
N MET A 173 20.29 10.00 -19.29
CA MET A 173 20.43 10.42 -17.88
C MET A 173 19.15 10.20 -17.07
N LEU A 174 17.98 10.22 -17.72
CA LEU A 174 16.68 10.05 -17.10
C LEU A 174 15.75 9.23 -18.01
N LEU A 175 15.15 8.18 -17.46
CA LEU A 175 14.10 7.41 -18.10
C LEU A 175 12.77 7.62 -17.35
N LEU A 176 11.76 8.14 -18.06
CA LEU A 176 10.42 8.34 -17.50
C LEU A 176 9.48 7.24 -17.98
N ALA A 177 9.00 6.41 -17.06
CA ALA A 177 8.02 5.36 -17.33
C ALA A 177 6.65 5.75 -16.77
N ILE A 178 5.74 6.19 -17.65
CA ILE A 178 4.40 6.66 -17.28
C ILE A 178 3.37 5.56 -17.54
N LYS A 179 2.60 5.19 -16.51
CA LYS A 179 1.45 4.28 -16.67
C LYS A 179 0.28 5.04 -17.32
N SER A 180 -0.35 4.45 -18.34
CA SER A 180 -1.49 5.04 -19.05
C SER A 180 -2.45 3.95 -19.54
N GLU A 181 -3.68 4.33 -19.86
CA GLU A 181 -4.70 3.45 -20.45
C GLU A 181 -4.96 3.83 -21.90
N THR A 182 -5.39 2.90 -22.75
CA THR A 182 -5.55 3.13 -24.21
C THR A 182 -6.35 4.40 -24.53
N GLY A 183 -7.45 4.66 -23.82
CA GLY A 183 -8.31 5.84 -24.01
C GLY A 183 -7.75 7.16 -23.49
N ASN A 184 -6.64 7.16 -22.75
CA ASN A 184 -6.12 8.34 -22.06
C ASN A 184 -5.20 9.20 -22.95
N PHE A 185 -5.71 9.69 -24.08
CA PHE A 185 -4.92 10.45 -25.07
C PHE A 185 -4.53 11.85 -24.58
N GLU A 186 -5.45 12.57 -23.95
CA GLU A 186 -5.22 13.96 -23.50
C GLU A 186 -4.10 14.06 -22.46
N ASN A 187 -3.98 13.10 -21.54
CA ASN A 187 -2.88 13.12 -20.56
C ASN A 187 -1.53 12.67 -21.15
N ARG A 188 -1.51 12.12 -22.38
CA ARG A 188 -0.28 11.69 -23.05
C ARG A 188 0.30 12.76 -23.98
N GLN A 189 -0.49 13.74 -24.42
CA GLN A 189 -0.04 14.87 -25.23
C GLN A 189 0.31 16.07 -24.35
#